data_AF-A0A936KDC1-F1
#
_entry.id   AF-A0A936KDC1-F1
#
_cell.length_a   1.000
_cell.length_b   1.000
_cell.length_c   1.000
_cell.angle_alpha   90.00
_cell.angle_beta   90.00
_cell.angle_gamma   90.00
#
_symmetry.space_group_name_H-M   'P 1'
#
loop_
_entity.id
_entity.type
_entity.pdbx_description
1 polymer ?
#
loop_
_entity_poly.entity_id
_entity_poly.type
_entity_poly.pdbx_seq_one_letter_code
_entity_poly.pdbx_strand_id
1 'polypeptide(L)'
;MRRGATALAVLSSGCAPIGPGLAPAPGADLVQRFTQAYVQLLPIGRLLDAAAAQDTRWPLADKADWVSAAQLGCMRRALSSAELTPRQHQAARQYAEAYPDTLAADLQVLEAGAARLIGEAMLAGAGAMAAPAPASARETQALADFVVEPRFAALRRATGLDPLTDAGTGADPAQRGRALGQRLLTRHMTDAFLHCHIPVQLLY
;
A
#
# COMPACT_ATOMS: atom_id res chain seq x y z
N MET A 1 -30.37 -44.56 -59.43
CA MET A 1 -29.60 -43.29 -59.43
C MET A 1 -30.54 -42.12 -59.75
N ARG A 2 -30.89 -41.29 -58.76
CA ARG A 2 -31.26 -39.85 -58.91
C ARG A 2 -31.87 -39.30 -57.61
N ARG A 3 -31.23 -38.22 -57.13
CA ARG A 3 -31.78 -36.99 -56.53
C ARG A 3 -32.70 -37.12 -55.31
N GLY A 4 -32.11 -36.90 -54.12
CA GLY A 4 -32.80 -36.42 -52.92
C GLY A 4 -32.45 -34.94 -52.69
N ALA A 5 -33.48 -34.12 -52.53
CA ALA A 5 -33.43 -32.67 -52.46
C ALA A 5 -33.16 -32.15 -51.03
N THR A 6 -32.61 -30.94 -50.99
CA THR A 6 -32.15 -30.14 -49.87
C THR A 6 -33.29 -29.54 -49.04
N ALA A 7 -33.15 -29.46 -47.70
CA ALA A 7 -33.81 -28.42 -46.90
C ALA A 7 -33.06 -28.12 -45.58
N LEU A 8 -32.38 -26.98 -45.58
CA LEU A 8 -32.39 -25.90 -44.58
C LEU A 8 -32.43 -26.28 -43.07
N ALA A 9 -31.25 -26.32 -42.45
CA ALA A 9 -31.10 -26.22 -41.00
C ALA A 9 -31.06 -24.74 -40.57
N VAL A 10 -32.02 -24.37 -39.72
CA VAL A 10 -32.15 -23.05 -39.10
C VAL A 10 -30.98 -22.82 -38.15
N LEU A 11 -30.19 -21.77 -38.40
CA LEU A 11 -29.17 -21.25 -37.49
C LEU A 11 -29.88 -20.53 -36.34
N SER A 12 -30.00 -21.19 -35.20
CA SER A 12 -30.34 -20.54 -33.93
C SER A 12 -29.10 -19.82 -33.40
N SER A 13 -29.00 -18.52 -33.72
CA SER A 13 -28.07 -17.59 -33.07
C SER A 13 -28.34 -17.56 -31.57
N GLY A 14 -27.47 -18.23 -30.80
CA GLY A 14 -27.45 -18.14 -29.35
C GLY A 14 -27.01 -16.74 -28.93
N CYS A 15 -27.96 -15.84 -28.71
CA CYS A 15 -27.74 -14.68 -27.85
C CYS A 15 -27.44 -15.20 -26.44
N ALA A 16 -26.15 -15.24 -26.07
CA ALA A 16 -25.79 -15.34 -24.66
C ALA A 16 -26.41 -14.14 -23.93
N PRO A 17 -27.20 -14.35 -22.86
CA PRO A 17 -27.67 -13.24 -22.06
C PRO A 17 -26.44 -12.60 -21.41
N ILE A 18 -26.14 -11.37 -21.84
CA ILE A 18 -25.32 -10.44 -21.06
C ILE A 18 -26.12 -10.22 -19.78
N GLY A 19 -25.77 -10.98 -18.73
CA GLY A 19 -26.41 -10.86 -17.43
C GLY A 19 -26.25 -9.44 -16.90
N PRO A 20 -27.25 -8.94 -16.14
CA PRO A 20 -27.13 -7.63 -15.51
C PRO A 20 -25.89 -7.67 -14.62
N GLY A 21 -24.95 -6.75 -14.85
CA GLY A 21 -23.79 -6.59 -14.00
C GLY A 21 -24.27 -6.40 -12.56
N LEU A 22 -24.00 -7.38 -11.70
CA LEU A 22 -24.25 -7.24 -10.27
C LEU A 22 -23.49 -6.00 -9.82
N ALA A 23 -24.23 -4.97 -9.41
CA ALA A 23 -23.63 -3.88 -8.66
C ALA A 23 -22.91 -4.51 -7.46
N PRO A 24 -21.65 -4.12 -7.18
CA PRO A 24 -20.94 -4.62 -6.02
C PRO A 24 -21.79 -4.39 -4.77
N ALA A 25 -21.83 -5.38 -3.88
CA ALA A 25 -22.56 -5.26 -2.62
C ALA A 25 -22.15 -3.93 -1.93
N PRO A 26 -23.06 -3.20 -1.26
CA PRO A 26 -22.75 -1.89 -0.69
C PRO A 26 -21.48 -1.84 0.19
N GLY A 27 -21.14 -2.94 0.87
CA GLY A 27 -19.89 -3.07 1.64
C GLY A 27 -18.63 -3.29 0.80
N ALA A 28 -18.73 -3.83 -0.41
CA ALA A 28 -17.58 -4.07 -1.28
C ALA A 28 -16.95 -2.76 -1.80
N ASP A 29 -17.77 -1.74 -2.10
CA ASP A 29 -17.27 -0.40 -2.46
C ASP A 29 -16.50 0.24 -1.30
N LEU A 30 -17.06 0.16 -0.09
CA LEU A 30 -16.42 0.71 1.12
C LEU A 30 -15.06 0.08 1.37
N VAL A 31 -14.98 -1.25 1.31
CA VAL A 31 -13.72 -1.99 1.47
C VAL A 31 -12.73 -1.61 0.38
N GLN A 32 -13.16 -1.52 -0.87
CA GLN A 32 -12.28 -1.15 -1.99
C GLN A 32 -11.68 0.25 -1.79
N ARG A 33 -12.49 1.25 -1.45
CA ARG A 33 -12.04 2.62 -1.17
C ARG A 33 -11.10 2.69 0.02
N PHE A 34 -11.43 1.99 1.11
CA PHE A 34 -10.52 1.85 2.26
C PHE A 34 -9.18 1.23 1.86
N THR A 35 -9.22 0.21 1.03
CA THR A 35 -8.02 -0.47 0.55
C THR A 35 -7.14 0.45 -0.30
N GLN A 36 -7.72 1.37 -1.08
CA GLN A 36 -6.99 2.40 -1.81
C GLN A 36 -6.42 3.47 -0.89
N ALA A 37 -7.23 3.99 0.04
CA ALA A 37 -6.82 4.99 1.02
C ALA A 37 -5.70 4.48 1.93
N TYR A 38 -5.70 3.19 2.29
CA TYR A 38 -4.66 2.53 3.07
C TYR A 38 -3.30 2.52 2.34
N VAL A 39 -3.31 2.23 1.03
CA VAL A 39 -2.07 2.25 0.22
C VAL A 39 -1.59 3.68 -0.03
N GLN A 40 -2.52 4.64 -0.15
CA GLN A 40 -2.17 6.06 -0.23
C GLN A 40 -1.53 6.55 1.07
N LEU A 41 -2.06 6.15 2.22
CA LEU A 41 -1.54 6.47 3.56
C LEU A 41 -0.12 5.95 3.76
N LEU A 42 0.15 4.71 3.33
CA LEU A 42 1.45 4.05 3.45
C LEU A 42 2.00 3.70 2.06
N PRO A 43 2.60 4.63 1.31
CA PRO A 43 3.05 4.36 -0.06
C PRO A 43 4.40 3.61 -0.11
N ILE A 44 4.55 2.53 0.68
CA ILE A 44 5.80 1.80 0.88
C ILE A 44 6.37 1.29 -0.44
N GLY A 45 5.55 0.66 -1.29
CA GLY A 45 6.01 0.19 -2.60
C GLY A 45 6.62 1.31 -3.46
N ARG A 46 5.95 2.45 -3.54
CA ARG A 46 6.44 3.62 -4.30
C ARG A 46 7.71 4.22 -3.71
N LEU A 47 7.78 4.27 -2.38
CA LEU A 47 8.95 4.73 -1.64
C LEU A 47 10.18 3.86 -1.99
N LEU A 48 10.01 2.54 -1.99
CA LEU A 48 11.11 1.62 -2.27
C LEU A 48 11.49 1.59 -3.76
N ASP A 49 10.52 1.70 -4.67
CA ASP A 49 10.81 1.86 -6.10
C ASP A 49 11.63 3.12 -6.37
N ALA A 50 11.32 4.23 -5.69
CA ALA A 50 12.08 5.48 -5.84
C ALA A 50 13.52 5.34 -5.33
N ALA A 51 13.75 4.61 -4.24
CA ALA A 51 15.10 4.31 -3.76
C ALA A 51 15.85 3.39 -4.75
N ALA A 52 15.19 2.35 -5.25
CA ALA A 52 15.75 1.43 -6.24
C ALA A 52 16.09 2.12 -7.57
N ALA A 53 15.36 3.16 -7.97
CA ALA A 53 15.64 3.94 -9.17
C ALA A 53 16.88 4.84 -9.03
N GLN A 54 17.21 5.27 -7.82
CA GLN A 54 18.36 6.14 -7.54
C GLN A 54 19.67 5.37 -7.41
N ASP A 55 19.61 4.13 -6.92
CA ASP A 55 20.79 3.30 -6.68
C ASP A 55 20.55 1.85 -7.15
N THR A 56 21.41 1.39 -8.07
CA THR A 56 21.38 0.02 -8.60
C THR A 56 21.84 -1.02 -7.56
N ARG A 57 22.61 -0.59 -6.55
CA ARG A 57 23.09 -1.41 -5.43
C ARG A 57 22.08 -1.47 -4.27
N TRP A 58 21.03 -0.67 -4.31
CA TRP A 58 19.93 -0.74 -3.37
C TRP A 58 19.27 -2.13 -3.42
N PRO A 59 18.90 -2.73 -2.27
CA PRO A 59 18.90 -2.15 -0.91
C PRO A 59 20.16 -2.42 -0.07
N LEU A 60 21.18 -3.06 -0.63
CA LEU A 60 22.35 -3.51 0.13
C LEU A 60 23.49 -2.47 0.16
N ALA A 61 23.45 -1.48 -0.73
CA ALA A 61 24.43 -0.39 -0.83
C ALA A 61 25.87 -0.95 -0.87
N ASP A 62 26.70 -0.64 0.12
CA ASP A 62 28.10 -1.11 0.20
C ASP A 62 28.21 -2.65 0.30
N LYS A 63 27.17 -3.32 0.83
CA LYS A 63 27.13 -4.79 0.96
C LYS A 63 26.64 -5.49 -0.31
N ALA A 64 26.31 -4.76 -1.38
CA ALA A 64 25.81 -5.36 -2.62
C ALA A 64 26.82 -6.32 -3.27
N ASP A 65 28.12 -6.06 -3.11
CA ASP A 65 29.19 -6.93 -3.64
C ASP A 65 29.37 -8.23 -2.83
N TRP A 66 28.68 -8.37 -1.69
CA TRP A 66 28.74 -9.56 -0.84
C TRP A 66 27.66 -10.58 -1.20
N VAL A 67 26.79 -10.27 -2.15
CA VAL A 67 25.74 -11.16 -2.63
C VAL A 67 25.85 -11.37 -4.14
N SER A 68 25.24 -12.44 -4.64
CA SER A 68 25.14 -12.65 -6.08
C SER A 68 24.19 -11.64 -6.74
N ALA A 69 24.39 -11.38 -8.04
CA ALA A 69 23.46 -10.58 -8.83
C ALA A 69 22.02 -11.12 -8.80
N ALA A 70 21.86 -12.45 -8.70
CA ALA A 70 20.56 -13.10 -8.57
C ALA A 70 19.87 -12.75 -7.23
N GLN A 71 20.63 -12.73 -6.14
CA GLN A 71 20.14 -12.34 -4.81
C GLN A 71 19.78 -10.85 -4.75
N LEU A 72 20.63 -9.96 -5.24
CA LEU A 72 20.32 -8.53 -5.34
C LEU A 72 19.08 -8.28 -6.21
N GLY A 73 18.98 -8.96 -7.36
CA GLY A 73 17.81 -8.90 -8.22
C GLY A 73 16.53 -9.43 -7.55
N CYS A 74 16.64 -10.51 -6.76
CA CYS A 74 15.53 -11.03 -5.96
C CYS A 74 15.05 -9.98 -4.95
N MET A 75 15.98 -9.38 -4.19
CA MET A 75 15.63 -8.36 -3.20
C MET A 75 14.90 -7.18 -3.80
N ARG A 76 15.43 -6.64 -4.91
CA ARG A 76 14.82 -5.51 -5.61
C ARG A 76 13.40 -5.82 -6.08
N ARG A 77 13.15 -7.05 -6.55
CA ARG A 77 11.79 -7.49 -6.91
C ARG A 77 10.90 -7.65 -5.68
N ALA A 78 11.38 -8.34 -4.64
CA ALA A 78 10.61 -8.62 -3.43
C ALA A 78 10.15 -7.34 -2.69
N LEU A 79 10.91 -6.24 -2.84
CA LEU A 79 10.61 -4.94 -2.26
C LEU A 79 9.96 -3.95 -3.24
N SER A 80 9.68 -4.36 -4.47
CA SER A 80 9.05 -3.49 -5.47
C SER A 80 7.57 -3.23 -5.14
N SER A 81 7.00 -2.15 -5.68
CA SER A 81 5.56 -1.90 -5.55
C SER A 81 4.70 -3.04 -6.11
N ALA A 82 5.14 -3.71 -7.18
CA ALA A 82 4.43 -4.84 -7.77
C ALA A 82 4.21 -5.98 -6.76
N GLU A 83 5.16 -6.21 -5.85
CA GLU A 83 5.08 -7.24 -4.81
C GLU A 83 4.43 -6.73 -3.51
N LEU A 84 4.71 -5.48 -3.12
CA LEU A 84 4.27 -4.95 -1.83
C LEU A 84 2.83 -4.42 -1.87
N THR A 85 2.40 -3.76 -2.95
CA THR A 85 1.05 -3.18 -3.03
C THR A 85 -0.06 -4.23 -2.88
N PRO A 86 -0.01 -5.42 -3.51
CA PRO A 86 -0.99 -6.48 -3.25
C PRO A 86 -1.04 -6.93 -1.78
N ARG A 87 0.12 -7.01 -1.11
CA ARG A 87 0.19 -7.38 0.33
C ARG A 87 -0.43 -6.29 1.21
N GLN A 88 -0.21 -5.03 0.89
CA GLN A 88 -0.85 -3.91 1.59
C GLN A 88 -2.36 -3.90 1.36
N HIS A 89 -2.81 -4.17 0.13
CA HIS A 89 -4.24 -4.34 -0.14
C HIS A 89 -4.84 -5.50 0.66
N GLN A 90 -4.12 -6.62 0.80
CA GLN A 90 -4.57 -7.72 1.64
C GLN A 90 -4.65 -7.32 3.11
N ALA A 91 -3.64 -6.63 3.65
CA ALA A 91 -3.68 -6.13 5.03
C ALA A 91 -4.85 -5.17 5.27
N ALA A 92 -5.14 -4.29 4.32
CA ALA A 92 -6.29 -3.38 4.41
C ALA A 92 -7.63 -4.13 4.41
N ARG A 93 -7.77 -5.18 3.60
CA ARG A 93 -8.97 -6.05 3.64
C ARG A 93 -9.11 -6.78 4.97
N GLN A 94 -8.01 -7.32 5.50
CA GLN A 94 -8.01 -7.98 6.81
C GLN A 94 -8.39 -7.01 7.94
N TYR A 95 -7.94 -5.76 7.88
CA TYR A 95 -8.38 -4.72 8.79
C TYR A 95 -9.89 -4.46 8.66
N ALA A 96 -10.39 -4.29 7.44
CA ALA A 96 -11.80 -4.04 7.19
C ALA A 96 -12.71 -5.17 7.69
N GLU A 97 -12.27 -6.42 7.57
CA GLU A 97 -12.95 -7.60 8.11
C GLU A 97 -12.94 -7.62 9.65
N ALA A 98 -11.85 -7.18 10.29
CA ALA A 98 -11.70 -7.15 11.74
C ALA A 98 -12.44 -5.98 12.41
N TYR A 99 -12.65 -4.87 11.68
CA TYR A 99 -13.24 -3.64 12.20
C TYR A 99 -14.39 -3.11 11.33
N PRO A 100 -15.43 -3.91 11.02
CA PRO A 100 -16.49 -3.51 10.11
C PRO A 100 -17.29 -2.30 10.63
N ASP A 101 -17.44 -2.19 11.95
CA ASP A 101 -18.25 -1.15 12.60
C ASP A 101 -17.58 0.25 12.56
N THR A 102 -16.24 0.30 12.52
CA THR A 102 -15.49 1.58 12.48
C THR A 102 -15.03 1.95 11.08
N LEU A 103 -15.07 1.00 10.13
CA LEU A 103 -14.49 1.14 8.79
C LEU A 103 -14.94 2.40 8.05
N ALA A 104 -16.21 2.77 8.15
CA ALA A 104 -16.74 3.96 7.49
C ALA A 104 -16.13 5.26 8.03
N ALA A 105 -15.97 5.37 9.35
CA ALA A 105 -15.34 6.53 9.99
C ALA A 105 -13.83 6.57 9.73
N ASP A 106 -13.19 5.40 9.75
CA ASP A 106 -11.79 5.22 9.41
C ASP A 106 -11.52 5.66 7.96
N LEU A 107 -12.34 5.21 7.00
CA LEU A 107 -12.25 5.68 5.61
C LEU A 107 -12.45 7.18 5.50
N GLN A 108 -13.44 7.73 6.20
CA GLN A 108 -13.77 9.14 6.11
C GLN A 108 -12.60 10.04 6.54
N VAL A 109 -11.89 9.71 7.63
CA VAL A 109 -10.73 10.52 8.04
C VAL A 109 -9.55 10.40 7.06
N LEU A 110 -9.37 9.21 6.47
CA LEU A 110 -8.34 8.98 5.46
C LEU A 110 -8.61 9.77 4.18
N GLU A 111 -9.82 9.68 3.62
CA GLU A 111 -10.24 10.41 2.41
C GLU A 111 -10.38 11.92 2.64
N ALA A 112 -10.66 12.36 3.87
CA ALA A 112 -10.73 13.78 4.19
C ALA A 112 -9.36 14.48 4.19
N GLY A 113 -8.25 13.72 4.14
CA GLY A 113 -6.91 14.27 3.93
C GLY A 113 -5.78 13.53 4.62
N ALA A 114 -6.06 12.73 5.65
CA ALA A 114 -5.01 12.09 6.44
C ALA A 114 -4.14 11.15 5.60
N ALA A 115 -4.75 10.34 4.72
CA ALA A 115 -4.00 9.44 3.84
C ALA A 115 -3.06 10.19 2.89
N ARG A 116 -3.58 11.23 2.23
CA ARG A 116 -2.80 12.05 1.30
C ARG A 116 -1.63 12.73 2.00
N LEU A 117 -1.89 13.45 3.10
CA LEU A 117 -0.87 14.25 3.77
C LEU A 117 0.25 13.39 4.37
N ILE A 118 -0.10 12.27 5.01
CA ILE A 118 0.91 11.35 5.58
C ILE A 118 1.71 10.68 4.46
N GLY A 119 1.03 10.17 3.43
CA GLY A 119 1.70 9.49 2.32
C GLY A 119 2.64 10.41 1.53
N GLU A 120 2.21 11.64 1.25
CA GLU A 120 3.06 12.65 0.62
C GLU A 120 4.22 13.06 1.52
N ALA A 121 4.00 13.25 2.83
CA ALA A 121 5.07 13.54 3.77
C ALA A 121 6.13 12.42 3.82
N MET A 122 5.71 11.15 3.76
CA MET A 122 6.62 10.01 3.67
C MET A 122 7.46 10.04 2.39
N LEU A 123 6.82 10.27 1.24
CA LEU A 123 7.52 10.31 -0.05
C LEU A 123 8.46 11.52 -0.14
N ALA A 124 8.02 12.70 0.31
CA ALA A 124 8.84 13.92 0.33
C ALA A 124 10.02 13.79 1.29
N GLY A 125 9.81 13.23 2.49
CA GLY A 125 10.86 12.98 3.48
C GLY A 125 11.94 12.02 2.99
N ALA A 126 11.61 11.16 2.02
CA ALA A 126 12.55 10.26 1.36
C ALA A 126 13.12 10.79 0.05
N GLY A 127 12.79 12.02 -0.35
CA GLY A 127 13.18 12.59 -1.64
C GLY A 127 12.55 11.91 -2.86
N ALA A 128 11.51 11.09 -2.67
CA ALA A 128 10.79 10.40 -3.73
C ALA A 128 9.74 11.28 -4.44
N MET A 129 9.55 12.51 -3.96
CA MET A 129 8.75 13.54 -4.62
C MET A 129 9.23 14.95 -4.24
N ALA A 130 8.80 15.93 -5.02
CA ALA A 130 8.93 17.35 -4.68
C ALA A 130 8.12 17.70 -3.42
N ALA A 131 8.32 18.92 -2.91
CA ALA A 131 7.56 19.42 -1.77
C ALA A 131 6.03 19.27 -2.03
N PRO A 132 5.28 18.73 -1.05
CA PRO A 132 3.85 18.50 -1.22
C PRO A 132 3.09 19.81 -1.36
N ALA A 133 1.92 19.74 -2.00
CA ALA A 133 1.02 20.88 -2.08
C ALA A 133 0.54 21.31 -0.68
N PRO A 134 0.29 22.60 -0.44
CA PRO A 134 -0.24 23.07 0.83
C PRO A 134 -1.53 22.33 1.23
N ALA A 135 -1.62 21.94 2.52
CA ALA A 135 -2.82 21.34 3.06
C ALA A 135 -3.94 22.37 3.21
N SER A 136 -5.17 21.99 2.85
CA SER A 136 -6.35 22.77 3.20
C SER A 136 -6.66 22.67 4.70
N ALA A 137 -7.52 23.56 5.21
CA ALA A 137 -7.97 23.51 6.60
C ALA A 137 -8.67 22.18 6.94
N ARG A 138 -9.47 21.65 6.01
CA ARG A 138 -10.17 20.36 6.17
C ARG A 138 -9.18 19.20 6.29
N GLU A 139 -8.16 19.17 5.44
CA GLU A 139 -7.17 18.09 5.46
C GLU A 139 -6.29 18.17 6.70
N THR A 140 -5.93 19.38 7.13
CA THR A 140 -5.21 19.62 8.39
C THR A 140 -6.03 19.11 9.57
N GLN A 141 -7.34 19.38 9.60
CA GLN A 141 -8.23 18.87 10.64
C GLN A 141 -8.32 17.34 10.60
N ALA A 142 -8.47 16.74 9.41
CA ALA A 142 -8.53 15.28 9.27
C ALA A 142 -7.23 14.60 9.75
N LEU A 143 -6.08 15.20 9.45
CA LEU A 143 -4.79 14.74 9.97
C LEU A 143 -4.72 14.87 11.49
N ALA A 144 -5.14 16.01 12.04
CA ALA A 144 -5.18 16.22 13.49
C ALA A 144 -6.06 15.16 14.16
N ASP A 145 -7.29 14.98 13.67
CA ASP A 145 -8.24 13.97 14.13
C ASP A 145 -7.61 12.57 14.09
N PHE A 146 -7.03 12.18 12.95
CA PHE A 146 -6.37 10.89 12.79
C PHE A 146 -5.25 10.67 13.81
N VAL A 147 -4.48 11.72 14.15
CA VAL A 147 -3.38 11.61 15.11
C VAL A 147 -3.90 11.57 16.55
N VAL A 148 -4.80 12.48 16.94
CA VAL A 148 -5.13 12.69 18.36
C VAL A 148 -6.32 11.87 18.85
N GLU A 149 -7.29 11.59 17.99
CA GLU A 149 -8.54 11.01 18.43
C GLU A 149 -8.36 9.52 18.81
N PRO A 150 -8.83 9.09 20.00
CA PRO A 150 -8.70 7.70 20.44
C PRO A 150 -9.39 6.69 19.52
N ARG A 151 -10.47 7.09 18.84
CA ARG A 151 -11.23 6.21 17.93
C ARG A 151 -10.39 5.64 16.78
N PHE A 152 -9.36 6.35 16.32
CA PHE A 152 -8.50 5.88 15.23
C PHE A 152 -7.27 5.08 15.70
N ALA A 153 -7.18 4.74 16.99
CA ALA A 153 -6.03 4.02 17.53
C ALA A 153 -5.86 2.61 16.93
N ALA A 154 -6.95 1.92 16.57
CA ALA A 154 -6.86 0.62 15.91
C ALA A 154 -6.23 0.76 14.51
N LEU A 155 -6.62 1.77 13.74
CA LEU A 155 -6.07 2.06 12.43
C LEU A 155 -4.59 2.45 12.50
N ARG A 156 -4.22 3.31 13.46
CA ARG A 156 -2.81 3.69 13.72
C ARG A 156 -1.96 2.46 14.06
N ARG A 157 -2.44 1.54 14.90
CA ARG A 157 -1.76 0.27 15.20
C ARG A 157 -1.58 -0.60 13.98
N ALA A 158 -2.64 -0.80 13.21
CA ALA A 158 -2.61 -1.63 12.01
C ALA A 158 -1.61 -1.11 10.97
N THR A 159 -1.45 0.21 10.91
CA THR A 159 -0.57 0.91 9.97
C THR A 159 0.84 1.14 10.51
N GLY A 160 1.11 0.82 11.79
CA GLY A 160 2.38 1.11 12.46
C GLY A 160 2.62 2.60 12.73
N LEU A 161 1.57 3.42 12.69
CA LEU A 161 1.59 4.88 12.82
C LEU A 161 1.23 5.37 14.23
N ASP A 162 1.04 4.49 15.23
CA ASP A 162 0.85 4.91 16.63
C ASP A 162 1.88 5.93 17.12
N PRO A 163 3.18 5.81 16.80
CA PRO A 163 4.17 6.75 17.31
C PRO A 163 4.00 8.19 16.81
N LEU A 164 3.08 8.45 15.86
CA LEU A 164 2.70 9.82 15.49
C LEU A 164 2.06 10.57 16.66
N THR A 165 1.48 9.86 17.64
CA THR A 165 0.90 10.48 18.84
C THR A 165 1.97 10.98 19.82
N ASP A 166 3.21 10.51 19.71
CA ASP A 166 4.32 10.85 20.61
C ASP A 166 4.96 12.22 20.29
N ALA A 167 4.23 13.09 19.57
CA ALA A 167 4.76 14.35 19.05
C ALA A 167 5.18 15.38 20.11
N GLY A 168 4.84 15.16 21.38
CA GLY A 168 5.24 16.00 22.52
C GLY A 168 6.59 15.66 23.16
N THR A 169 7.34 14.68 22.65
CA THR A 169 8.55 14.12 23.30
C THR A 169 9.84 14.97 23.15
N GLY A 170 9.78 16.17 22.58
CA GLY A 170 10.94 17.06 22.44
C GLY A 170 12.01 16.63 21.43
N ALA A 171 11.85 15.47 20.78
CA ALA A 171 12.75 15.00 19.73
C ALA A 171 12.55 15.76 18.40
N ASP A 172 13.66 16.03 17.72
CA ASP A 172 13.72 16.65 16.39
C ASP A 172 12.75 15.94 15.41
N PRO A 173 11.83 16.67 14.75
CA PRO A 173 10.89 16.10 13.79
C PRO A 173 11.54 15.22 12.72
N ALA A 174 12.73 15.59 12.22
CA ALA A 174 13.42 14.80 11.20
C ALA A 174 13.94 13.46 11.77
N GLN A 175 14.50 13.45 12.99
CA GLN A 175 14.89 12.22 13.66
C GLN A 175 13.70 11.28 13.92
N ARG A 176 12.55 11.82 14.34
CA ARG A 176 11.32 11.03 14.54
C ARG A 176 10.82 10.42 13.24
N GLY A 177 10.81 11.20 12.15
CA GLY A 177 10.46 10.71 10.82
C GLY A 177 11.35 9.55 10.38
N ARG A 178 12.67 9.66 10.56
CA ARG A 178 13.62 8.57 10.27
C ARG A 178 13.34 7.32 11.09
N ALA A 179 13.13 7.46 12.40
CA ALA A 179 12.84 6.33 13.28
C ALA A 179 11.51 5.62 12.96
N LEU A 180 10.48 6.39 12.58
CA LEU A 180 9.22 5.83 12.07
C LEU A 180 9.44 5.08 10.75
N GLY A 181 10.11 5.70 9.79
CA GLY A 181 10.43 5.07 8.50
C GLY A 181 11.21 3.76 8.65
N GLN A 182 12.24 3.75 9.51
CA GLN A 182 13.01 2.55 9.80
C GLN A 182 12.13 1.42 10.35
N ARG A 183 11.23 1.71 11.29
CA ARG A 183 10.30 0.70 11.84
C ARG A 183 9.36 0.14 10.79
N LEU A 184 8.77 0.99 9.95
CA LEU A 184 7.87 0.57 8.87
C LEU A 184 8.59 -0.33 7.86
N LEU A 185 9.84 -0.02 7.52
CA LEU A 185 10.59 -0.77 6.51
C LEU A 185 11.26 -2.04 7.03
N THR A 186 11.61 -2.11 8.32
CA THR A 186 12.37 -3.23 8.89
C THR A 186 11.70 -4.58 8.62
N ARG A 187 10.37 -4.67 8.76
CA ARG A 187 9.64 -5.92 8.48
C ARG A 187 9.76 -6.32 7.02
N HIS A 188 9.49 -5.40 6.09
CA HIS A 188 9.58 -5.67 4.66
C HIS A 188 10.98 -6.09 4.23
N MET A 189 12.00 -5.41 4.77
CA MET A 189 13.40 -5.74 4.54
C MET A 189 13.72 -7.15 5.06
N THR A 190 13.34 -7.46 6.30
CA THR A 190 13.58 -8.78 6.90
C THR A 190 12.93 -9.90 6.08
N ASP A 191 11.66 -9.72 5.70
CA ASP A 191 10.93 -10.68 4.88
C ASP A 191 11.62 -10.91 3.52
N ALA A 192 12.13 -9.84 2.89
CA ALA A 192 12.86 -9.94 1.63
C ALA A 192 14.20 -10.65 1.77
N PHE A 193 14.97 -10.40 2.83
CA PHE A 193 16.22 -11.11 3.11
C PHE A 193 16.00 -12.61 3.25
N LEU A 194 15.00 -13.00 4.03
CA LEU A 194 14.63 -14.40 4.23
C LEU A 194 14.19 -15.05 2.91
N HIS A 195 13.28 -14.40 2.17
CA HIS A 195 12.78 -14.91 0.90
C HIS A 195 13.89 -15.09 -0.16
N CYS A 196 14.84 -14.15 -0.19
CA CYS A 196 15.95 -14.16 -1.16
C CYS A 196 17.18 -14.94 -0.67
N HIS A 197 17.08 -15.64 0.46
CA HIS A 197 18.17 -16.45 1.03
C HIS A 197 19.47 -15.64 1.22
N ILE A 198 19.33 -14.41 1.72
CA ILE A 198 20.47 -13.55 2.09
C ILE A 198 20.63 -13.61 3.60
N PRO A 199 21.85 -13.78 4.14
CA PRO A 199 22.07 -13.79 5.58
C PRO A 199 21.54 -12.50 6.21
N VAL A 200 20.65 -12.61 7.19
CA VAL A 200 20.06 -11.46 7.92
C VAL A 200 21.11 -10.62 8.64
N GLN A 201 22.30 -11.16 8.88
CA GLN A 201 23.46 -10.44 9.40
C GLN A 201 23.87 -9.26 8.50
N LEU A 202 23.54 -9.30 7.20
CA LEU A 202 23.83 -8.21 6.28
C LEU A 202 22.82 -7.04 6.40
N LEU A 203 21.73 -7.21 7.17
CA LEU A 203 20.78 -6.15 7.47
C LEU A 203 21.35 -5.08 8.43
N TYR A 204 22.32 -5.45 9.26
CA TYR A 204 22.97 -4.60 10.27
C TYR A 204 24.41 -4.26 9.85
#